data_AF-A0A538DH45-F1
#
_entry.id   AF-A0A538DH45-F1
#
_cell.length_a   1.000
_cell.length_b   1.000
_cell.length_c   1.000
_cell.angle_alpha   90.00
_cell.angle_beta   90.00
_cell.angle_gamma   90.00
#
_symmetry.space_group_name_H-M   'P 1'
#
loop_
_entity.id
_entity.type
_entity.pdbx_description
1 polymer ?
#
loop_
_entity_poly.entity_id
_entity_poly.type
_entity_poly.pdbx_seq_one_letter_code
_entity_poly.pdbx_strand_id
1 'polypeptide(L)' 'MAEGPSAGLALLDSIDERLAGHYRLGAVRAHLLEMAGDTEGALEHYRAAAGRTTSVPEQRYLALKAAQLRLGETEPSASG' A
#
# COMPACT_ATOMS: atom_id res chain seq x y z
N MET A 1 -5.45 -18.66 -8.85
CA MET A 1 -6.69 -17.86 -8.81
C MET A 1 -6.88 -17.42 -7.37
N ALA A 2 -6.36 -16.25 -7.02
CA ALA A 2 -6.73 -15.56 -5.77
C ALA A 2 -7.92 -14.65 -6.13
N GLU A 3 -8.89 -14.47 -5.24
CA GLU A 3 -10.18 -13.78 -5.45
C GLU A 3 -10.07 -12.26 -5.72
N GLY A 4 -8.93 -11.80 -6.24
CA GLY A 4 -8.67 -10.41 -6.59
C GLY A 4 -8.28 -9.54 -5.37
N PRO A 5 -7.83 -8.31 -5.64
CA PRO A 5 -7.36 -7.39 -4.60
C PRO A 5 -8.44 -7.05 -3.56
N SER A 6 -9.70 -6.92 -4.00
CA SER A 6 -10.82 -6.58 -3.11
C SER A 6 -11.12 -7.66 -2.07
N ALA A 7 -11.05 -8.95 -2.45
CA ALA A 7 -11.20 -10.05 -1.50
C ALA A 7 -10.03 -10.10 -0.50
N GLY A 8 -8.81 -9.80 -0.97
CA GLY A 8 -7.65 -9.64 -0.10
C GLY A 8 -7.84 -8.52 0.92
N LEU A 9 -8.40 -7.37 0.53
CA LEU A 9 -8.68 -6.25 1.42
C LEU A 9 -9.73 -6.60 2.48
N ALA A 10 -10.81 -7.29 2.09
CA ALA A 10 -11.84 -7.74 3.03
C ALA A 10 -11.29 -8.73 4.07
N LEU A 11 -10.37 -9.62 3.67
CA LEU A 11 -9.68 -10.52 4.59
C LEU A 11 -8.76 -9.76 5.55
N LEU A 12 -8.02 -8.76 5.06
CA LEU A 12 -7.19 -7.90 5.91
C LEU A 12 -8.01 -7.16 6.95
N ASP A 13 -9.18 -6.63 6.55
CA ASP A 13 -10.08 -5.92 7.47
C ASP A 13 -10.54 -6.83 8.62
N SER A 14 -10.86 -8.09 8.31
CA SER A 14 -11.28 -9.09 9.31
C SER A 14 -10.20 -9.49 10.33
N ILE A 15 -8.93 -9.19 10.07
CA ILE A 15 -7.80 -9.52 10.95
C ILE A 15 -7.08 -8.27 11.49
N ASP A 16 -7.53 -7.08 11.09
CA ASP A 16 -6.90 -5.79 11.42
C ASP A 16 -6.85 -5.58 12.94
N GLU A 17 -7.97 -5.84 13.64
CA GLU A 17 -8.07 -5.74 15.10
C GLU A 17 -7.16 -6.75 15.83
N ARG A 18 -6.90 -7.91 15.22
CA ARG A 18 -6.11 -9.00 15.82
C ARG A 18 -4.61 -8.83 15.61
N LEU A 19 -4.20 -8.00 14.65
CA LEU A 19 -2.81 -7.70 14.30
C LEU A 19 -2.51 -6.19 14.31
N ALA A 20 -3.38 -5.39 14.96
CA ALA A 20 -3.33 -3.93 15.03
C ALA A 20 -1.97 -3.47 15.60
N GLY A 21 -1.01 -3.23 14.71
CA GLY A 21 0.37 -2.88 15.07
C GLY A 21 1.45 -3.54 14.22
N HIS A 22 1.15 -4.63 13.51
CA HIS A 22 2.11 -5.24 12.59
C HIS A 22 2.22 -4.41 11.32
N TYR A 23 3.27 -3.59 11.24
CA TYR A 23 3.64 -2.77 10.07
C TYR A 23 3.62 -3.54 8.73
N ARG A 24 3.80 -4.87 8.77
CA ARG A 24 3.66 -5.77 7.61
C ARG A 24 2.27 -5.73 6.99
N LEU A 25 1.20 -5.54 7.77
CA LEU A 25 -0.15 -5.38 7.25
C LEU A 25 -0.30 -4.09 6.43
N GLY A 26 0.38 -3.02 6.84
CA GLY A 26 0.39 -1.77 6.08
C GLY A 26 0.97 -1.95 4.68
N ALA A 27 2.07 -2.70 4.53
CA ALA A 27 2.67 -2.98 3.23
C ALA A 27 1.79 -3.84 2.32
N VAL A 28 1.09 -4.84 2.88
CA VAL A 28 0.17 -5.69 2.11
C VAL A 28 -1.07 -4.90 1.69
N ARG A 29 -1.67 -4.14 2.60
CA ARG A 29 -2.83 -3.28 2.29
C ARG A 29 -2.49 -2.26 1.21
N ALA A 30 -1.31 -1.63 1.30
CA ALA A 30 -0.82 -0.72 0.27
C ALA A 30 -0.74 -1.38 -1.12
N HIS A 31 -0.19 -2.59 -1.18
CA HIS A 31 -0.07 -3.31 -2.44
C HIS A 31 -1.41 -3.73 -3.04
N LEU A 32 -2.37 -4.15 -2.20
CA LEU A 32 -3.72 -4.49 -2.67
C LEU A 32 -4.47 -3.27 -3.20
N LEU A 33 -4.32 -2.10 -2.56
CA LEU A 33 -4.89 -0.83 -3.01
C LEU A 33 -4.28 -0.38 -4.35
N GLU A 34 -2.96 -0.52 -4.50
CA GLU A 34 -2.26 -0.25 -5.78
C GLU A 34 -2.84 -1.13 -6.90
N MET A 35 -3.01 -2.44 -6.66
CA MET A 35 -3.61 -3.35 -7.63
C MET A 35 -5.09 -3.05 -7.93
N ALA A 36 -5.81 -2.47 -6.96
CA ALA A 36 -7.19 -2.03 -7.13
C ALA A 36 -7.31 -0.67 -7.85
N GLY A 37 -6.20 0.02 -8.10
CA GLY A 37 -6.15 1.36 -8.69
C GLY A 37 -6.37 2.51 -7.70
N ASP A 38 -6.46 2.22 -6.39
CA ASP A 38 -6.52 3.23 -5.34
C ASP A 38 -5.10 3.68 -4.97
N THR A 39 -4.56 4.56 -5.81
CA THR A 39 -3.20 5.07 -5.69
C THR A 39 -3.00 5.92 -4.43
N GLU A 40 -3.99 6.73 -4.05
CA GLU A 40 -3.94 7.55 -2.84
C GLU A 40 -3.93 6.69 -1.57
N GLY A 41 -4.82 5.70 -1.50
CA GLY A 41 -4.85 4.75 -0.40
C GLY A 41 -3.57 3.93 -0.30
N ALA A 42 -3.03 3.49 -1.43
CA ALA A 42 -1.75 2.79 -1.49
C ALA A 42 -0.58 3.66 -0.98
N LEU A 43 -0.53 4.93 -1.39
CA LEU A 43 0.49 5.88 -1.01
C LEU A 43 0.54 6.09 0.52
N GLU A 44 -0.62 6.30 1.15
CA GLU A 44 -0.72 6.49 2.59
C GLU A 44 -0.17 5.27 3.35
N HIS A 45 -0.61 4.08 2.94
CA HIS A 45 -0.23 2.83 3.60
C HIS A 45 1.25 2.49 3.38
N TYR A 46 1.81 2.77 2.21
CA TYR A 46 3.26 2.60 1.98
C TYR A 46 4.09 3.52 2.88
N ARG A 47 3.70 4.79 3.04
CA ARG A 47 4.39 5.74 3.93
C ARG A 47 4.28 5.31 5.39
N ALA A 48 3.09 4.93 5.84
CA ALA A 48 2.88 4.47 7.20
C ALA A 48 3.69 3.19 7.52
N ALA A 49 3.75 2.24 6.59
CA ALA A 49 4.54 1.02 6.74
C ALA A 49 6.05 1.31 6.76
N ALA A 50 6.53 2.21 5.89
CA ALA A 50 7.94 2.64 5.86
C ALA A 50 8.37 3.28 7.18
N GLY A 51 7.52 4.10 7.81
CA GLY A 51 7.82 4.74 9.09
C GLY A 51 7.81 3.79 10.30
N ARG A 52 7.23 2.59 10.17
CA ARG A 52 7.05 1.63 11.28
C ARG A 52 7.94 0.40 11.19
N THR A 53 8.43 0.02 10.01
CA THR A 53 9.33 -1.14 9.89
C THR A 53 10.70 -0.83 10.50
N THR A 54 11.29 -1.80 11.18
CA THR A 54 12.64 -1.71 11.76
C THR A 54 13.73 -2.13 10.77
N SER A 55 13.36 -2.64 9.59
CA SER A 55 14.28 -3.11 8.56
C SER A 55 14.59 -2.00 7.55
N VAL A 56 15.82 -1.46 7.56
CA VAL A 56 16.25 -0.40 6.64
C VAL A 56 16.05 -0.75 5.14
N PRO A 57 16.36 -1.97 4.66
CA PRO A 57 16.06 -2.35 3.28
C PRO A 57 14.56 -2.28 2.95
N GLU A 58 13.71 -2.69 3.89
CA GLU A 58 12.26 -2.66 3.73
C GLU A 58 11.73 -1.22 3.76
N GLN A 59 12.23 -0.37 4.67
CA GLN A 59 11.90 1.07 4.68
C GLN A 59 12.18 1.71 3.32
N ARG A 60 13.36 1.43 2.74
CA ARG A 60 13.77 1.98 1.45
C ARG A 60 12.86 1.49 0.32
N TYR A 61 12.53 0.20 0.30
CA TYR A 61 11.62 -0.36 -0.69
C TYR A 61 10.24 0.31 -0.64
N LEU A 62 9.65 0.42 0.56
CA LEU A 62 8.33 1.01 0.75
C LEU A 62 8.31 2.51 0.40
N ALA A 63 9.37 3.24 0.75
CA ALA A 63 9.53 4.65 0.38
C ALA A 63 9.66 4.85 -1.15
N LEU A 64 10.37 3.94 -1.84
CA LEU A 64 10.48 3.97 -3.30
C LEU A 64 9.13 3.71 -3.97
N LYS A 65 8.35 2.75 -3.48
CA LYS A 65 6.99 2.48 -3.98
C LYS A 65 6.08 3.71 -3.82
N ALA A 66 6.10 4.34 -2.64
CA ALA A 66 5.37 5.59 -2.40
C ALA A 66 5.80 6.72 -3.36
N ALA A 67 7.10 6.86 -3.62
CA ALA A 67 7.59 7.86 -4.56
C ALA A 67 7.15 7.58 -6.01
N GLN A 68 7.15 6.32 -6.43
CA GLN A 68 6.69 5.91 -7.77
C GLN A 68 5.21 6.21 -7.98
N LEU A 69 4.36 5.90 -7.00
CA LEU A 69 2.93 6.21 -7.07
C LEU A 69 2.69 7.72 -7.21
N ARG A 70 3.38 8.53 -6.40
CA ARG A 70 3.29 9.99 -6.48
C ARG A 70 3.72 10.54 -7.84
N LEU A 71 4.76 9.97 -8.44
CA LEU A 71 5.24 10.36 -9.77
C LEU A 71 4.25 9.96 -10.87
N GLY A 72 3.61 8.78 -10.75
CA GLY A 72 2.57 8.34 -11.67
C GLY A 72 1.27 9.16 -11.59
N GLU A 73 0.90 9.66 -10.40
CA GLU A 73 -0.20 10.64 -10.25
C GLU A 73 0.13 12.02 -10.85
N THR A 74 1.42 12.36 -10.93
CA THR A 74 1.87 13.67 -11.41
C THR A 74 1.92 13.74 -12.94
N GLU A 75 1.81 12.62 -13.67
CA GLU A 75 1.51 12.67 -15.10
C GLU A 75 0.06 13.17 -15.25
N PRO A 76 -0.17 14.44 -15.64
CA PRO A 76 -1.53 14.91 -15.84
C PRO A 76 -2.11 14.03 -16.95
N SER A 77 -3.30 13.51 -16.69
CA SER A 77 -4.15 12.94 -17.73
C SER A 77 -4.37 14.03 -18.78
N ALA A 78 -3.46 14.07 -19.77
CA ALA A 78 -3.59 14.86 -20.97
C ALA A 78 -4.61 14.14 -21.84
N SER A 79 -5.89 14.35 -21.52
CA SER A 79 -7.02 13.98 -22.36
C SER A 79 -8.17 14.92 -22.02
N GLY A 80 -8.36 15.90 -22.90
CA GLY A 80 -9.39 16.93 -22.89
C GLY A 80 -9.12 17.92 -24.01
#